data_AF-A0A6G0UBQ5-F1
#
_entry.id   AF-A0A6G0UBQ5-F1
#
_cell.length_a   1.000
_cell.length_b   1.000
_cell.length_c   1.000
_cell.angle_alpha   90.00
_cell.angle_beta   90.00
_cell.angle_gamma   90.00
#
_symmetry.space_group_name_H-M   'P 1'
#
loop_
_entity.id
_entity.type
_entity.pdbx_description
1 polymer ?
#
loop_
_entity_poly.entity_id
_entity_poly.type
_entity_poly.pdbx_seq_one_letter_code
_entity_poly.pdbx_strand_id
1 'polypeptide(L)'
;MWIDDDTQIASRDILPGEEVTYDYATSEVEFPLTMECYCGSPNCRKVVTNLDHRDPAWQAKYGDMLPRHTLKAIAEWNASTDMTDSSQP
;
A
#
# COMPACT_ATOMS: atom_id res chain seq x y z
N MET A 1 -1.79 7.66 -7.18
CA MET A 1 -1.16 8.21 -5.96
C MET A 1 -2.22 8.98 -5.19
N TRP A 2 -2.17 8.98 -3.87
CA TRP A 2 -3.15 9.71 -3.06
C TRP A 2 -2.66 11.12 -2.76
N ILE A 3 -3.54 12.10 -2.93
CA ILE A 3 -3.26 13.50 -2.55
C ILE A 3 -3.90 13.81 -1.19
N ASP A 4 -5.04 13.19 -0.92
CA ASP A 4 -5.75 13.20 0.35
C ASP A 4 -6.49 11.86 0.53
N ASP A 5 -7.43 11.78 1.47
CA ASP A 5 -8.11 10.53 1.81
C ASP A 5 -9.08 10.04 0.73
N ASP A 6 -9.57 10.94 -0.12
CA ASP A 6 -10.65 10.66 -1.07
C ASP A 6 -10.25 10.90 -2.53
N THR A 7 -9.08 11.50 -2.77
CA THR A 7 -8.62 11.93 -4.09
C THR A 7 -7.36 11.22 -4.55
N GLN A 8 -7.45 10.58 -5.71
CA GLN A 8 -6.31 9.99 -6.40
C GLN A 8 -5.90 10.79 -7.62
N ILE A 9 -4.59 10.84 -7.85
CA ILE A 9 -3.98 11.37 -9.07
C ILE A 9 -3.27 10.25 -9.84
N ALA A 10 -3.33 10.34 -11.17
CA ALA A 10 -2.61 9.45 -12.06
C ALA A 10 -1.10 9.65 -11.91
N SER A 11 -0.33 8.56 -11.85
CA SER A 11 1.13 8.59 -11.79
C SER A 11 1.80 8.70 -13.17
N ARG A 12 1.00 8.63 -14.24
CA ARG A 12 1.40 8.71 -15.65
C ARG A 12 0.20 9.18 -16.48
N ASP A 13 0.45 9.56 -17.72
CA ASP A 13 -0.63 9.76 -18.70
C ASP A 13 -1.41 8.46 -18.91
N ILE A 14 -2.74 8.57 -19.03
CA ILE A 14 -3.67 7.45 -19.29
C ILE A 14 -4.29 7.69 -20.66
N LEU A 15 -4.13 6.75 -21.58
CA LEU A 15 -4.61 6.89 -22.96
C LEU A 15 -6.09 6.49 -23.08
N PRO A 16 -6.82 6.99 -24.11
CA PRO A 16 -8.20 6.57 -24.35
C PRO A 16 -8.33 5.06 -24.52
N GLY A 17 -9.24 4.46 -23.76
CA GLY A 17 -9.48 3.01 -23.77
C GLY A 17 -8.63 2.20 -22.79
N GLU A 18 -7.67 2.82 -22.08
CA GLU A 18 -6.97 2.15 -20.98
C GLU A 18 -7.86 2.02 -19.75
N GLU A 19 -7.71 0.91 -19.03
CA GLU A 19 -8.31 0.73 -17.71
C GLU A 19 -7.60 1.62 -16.68
N VAL A 20 -8.38 2.38 -15.92
CA VAL A 20 -7.87 3.11 -14.75
C VAL A 20 -7.66 2.12 -13.62
N THR A 21 -6.43 2.03 -13.13
CA THR A 21 -6.04 1.07 -12.08
C THR A 21 -5.41 1.79 -10.90
N TYR A 22 -5.59 1.23 -9.71
CA TYR A 22 -4.87 1.64 -8.51
C TYR A 22 -4.54 0.42 -7.65
N ASP A 23 -3.58 0.58 -6.74
CA ASP A 23 -3.15 -0.48 -5.84
C ASP A 23 -4.04 -0.50 -4.59
N TYR A 24 -4.87 -1.54 -4.43
CA TYR A 24 -5.83 -1.62 -3.32
C TYR A 24 -5.17 -1.63 -1.95
N ALA A 25 -3.93 -2.13 -1.83
CA ALA A 25 -3.18 -2.09 -0.57
C ALA A 25 -2.92 -0.67 -0.05
N THR A 26 -3.08 0.34 -0.90
CA THR A 26 -2.91 1.74 -0.51
C THR A 26 -4.08 2.29 0.30
N SER A 27 -5.26 1.64 0.27
CA SER A 27 -6.45 2.03 1.04
C SER A 27 -6.99 0.91 1.94
N GLU A 28 -6.89 -0.35 1.52
CA GLU A 28 -7.49 -1.46 2.25
C GLU A 28 -6.54 -1.99 3.32
N VAL A 29 -6.54 -1.38 4.51
CA VAL A 29 -5.65 -1.79 5.63
C VAL A 29 -6.38 -2.24 6.89
N GLU A 30 -7.64 -1.84 7.09
CA GLU A 30 -8.37 -2.06 8.33
C GLU A 30 -8.98 -3.46 8.42
N PHE A 31 -9.68 -3.90 7.37
CA PHE A 31 -10.37 -5.18 7.37
C PHE A 31 -9.54 -6.27 6.67
N PRO A 32 -9.65 -7.54 7.11
CA PRO A 32 -8.98 -8.65 6.44
C PRO A 32 -9.32 -8.69 4.95
N LEU A 33 -8.28 -8.58 4.12
CA LEU A 33 -8.38 -8.67 2.68
C LEU A 33 -7.29 -9.62 2.19
N THR A 34 -7.69 -10.53 1.31
CA THR A 34 -6.78 -11.36 0.51
C THR A 34 -7.41 -11.52 -0.86
N MET A 35 -6.75 -11.04 -1.92
CA MET A 35 -7.21 -11.24 -3.29
C MET A 35 -6.07 -11.72 -4.18
N GLU A 36 -6.37 -12.64 -5.09
CA GLU A 36 -5.48 -12.97 -6.19
C GLU A 36 -5.46 -11.81 -7.20
N CYS A 37 -4.25 -11.40 -7.61
CA CYS A 37 -4.05 -10.24 -8.47
C CYS A 37 -3.71 -10.65 -9.90
N TYR A 38 -4.47 -10.12 -10.84
CA TYR A 38 -4.34 -10.40 -12.27
C TYR A 38 -3.92 -9.17 -13.08
N CYS A 39 -3.32 -8.15 -12.45
CA CYS A 39 -3.02 -6.85 -13.09
C CYS A 39 -2.01 -6.89 -14.26
N GLY A 40 -1.36 -8.02 -14.53
CA GLY A 40 -0.40 -8.17 -15.64
C GLY A 40 0.93 -7.41 -15.48
N SER A 41 1.12 -6.65 -14.40
CA SER A 41 2.36 -5.90 -14.15
C SER A 41 3.57 -6.83 -13.97
N PRO A 42 4.77 -6.46 -14.49
CA PRO A 42 6.00 -7.20 -14.20
C PRO A 42 6.35 -7.24 -12.71
N ASN A 43 5.84 -6.27 -11.93
CA ASN A 43 6.03 -6.17 -10.48
C ASN A 43 4.80 -6.66 -9.70
N CYS A 44 3.97 -7.53 -10.30
CA CYS A 44 2.77 -8.06 -9.66
C CYS A 44 3.12 -8.92 -8.44
N ARG A 45 2.57 -8.56 -7.28
CA ARG A 45 2.72 -9.30 -6.00
C ARG A 45 1.97 -10.63 -5.95
N LYS A 46 1.17 -10.93 -6.99
CA LYS A 46 0.30 -12.11 -7.15
C LYS A 46 -0.87 -12.20 -6.16
N VAL A 47 -0.69 -11.75 -4.93
CA VAL A 47 -1.73 -11.61 -3.93
C VAL A 47 -1.64 -10.20 -3.35
N VAL A 48 -2.78 -9.54 -3.18
CA VAL A 48 -2.90 -8.25 -2.46
C VAL A 48 -3.58 -8.52 -1.13
N THR A 49 -3.04 -7.95 -0.06
CA THR A 49 -3.55 -8.14 1.29
C THR A 49 -3.71 -6.82 2.04
N ASN A 50 -4.49 -6.82 3.12
CA ASN A 50 -4.54 -5.65 4.00
C ASN A 50 -3.27 -5.42 4.83
N LEU A 51 -2.30 -6.31 4.71
CA LEU A 51 -1.04 -6.30 5.46
C LEU A 51 0.15 -5.86 4.61
N ASP A 52 -0.05 -5.52 3.34
CA ASP A 52 1.03 -5.17 2.42
C ASP A 52 1.82 -3.93 2.88
N HIS A 53 1.18 -3.03 3.63
CA HIS A 53 1.82 -1.85 4.23
C HIS A 53 2.95 -2.18 5.21
N ARG A 54 3.08 -3.45 5.64
CA ARG A 54 4.12 -3.93 6.56
C ARG A 54 5.47 -4.16 5.88
N ASP A 55 5.50 -4.28 4.56
CA ASP A 55 6.74 -4.47 3.78
C ASP A 55 7.47 -3.12 3.61
N PRO A 56 8.71 -2.98 4.12
CA PRO A 56 9.50 -1.75 3.97
C PRO A 56 9.73 -1.32 2.51
N ALA A 57 9.84 -2.27 1.57
CA ALA A 57 10.00 -1.95 0.16
C ALA A 57 8.70 -1.38 -0.43
N TRP A 58 7.55 -1.86 0.04
CA TRP A 58 6.24 -1.29 -0.30
C TRP A 58 6.11 0.12 0.28
N GLN A 59 6.48 0.33 1.55
CA GLN A 59 6.46 1.65 2.19
C GLN A 59 7.34 2.65 1.41
N ALA A 60 8.57 2.27 1.06
CA ALA A 60 9.49 3.12 0.31
C ALA A 60 8.98 3.49 -1.10
N LYS A 61 8.22 2.59 -1.75
CA LYS A 61 7.65 2.83 -3.07
C LYS A 61 6.58 3.93 -3.08
N TYR A 62 5.71 3.95 -2.08
CA TYR A 62 4.58 4.89 -2.02
C TYR A 62 4.91 6.16 -1.22
N GLY A 63 5.80 6.06 -0.23
CA GLY A 63 6.16 7.17 0.64
C GLY A 63 4.92 7.81 1.26
N ASP A 64 4.86 9.14 1.24
CA ASP A 64 3.76 9.90 1.83
C ASP A 64 2.53 10.04 0.90
N MET A 65 2.55 9.47 -0.30
CA MET A 65 1.44 9.53 -1.26
C MET A 65 0.36 8.48 -0.99
N LEU A 66 -0.06 8.41 0.27
CA LEU A 66 -1.02 7.47 0.83
C LEU A 66 -2.09 8.22 1.65
N PRO A 67 -3.31 7.69 1.75
CA PRO A 67 -4.33 8.29 2.59
C PRO A 67 -3.94 8.18 4.07
N ARG A 68 -4.49 9.06 4.92
CA ARG A 68 -4.05 9.22 6.31
C ARG A 68 -4.16 7.93 7.13
N HIS A 69 -5.18 7.12 6.89
CA HIS A 69 -5.37 5.87 7.63
C HIS A 69 -4.31 4.82 7.30
N THR A 70 -3.84 4.77 6.07
CA THR A 70 -2.74 3.89 5.66
C THR A 70 -1.41 4.36 6.26
N LEU A 71 -1.14 5.67 6.26
CA LEU A 71 0.06 6.22 6.93
C LEU A 71 0.06 5.93 8.43
N LYS A 72 -1.11 6.03 9.07
CA LYS A 72 -1.27 5.67 10.48
C LYS A 72 -0.99 4.19 10.71
N ALA A 73 -1.52 3.29 9.88
CA ALA A 73 -1.26 1.85 10.00
C ALA A 73 0.23 1.50 9.85
N ILE A 74 0.95 2.17 8.93
CA ILE A 74 2.41 2.04 8.77
C ILE A 74 3.13 2.46 10.05
N ALA A 75 2.79 3.62 10.61
CA ALA A 75 3.42 4.13 11.82
C ALA A 75 3.21 3.18 13.02
N GLU A 76 1.99 2.66 13.19
CA GLU A 76 1.65 1.70 14.24
C GLU A 76 2.42 0.38 14.06
N TRP A 77 2.53 -0.14 12.83
CA TRP A 77 3.30 -1.33 12.54
C TRP A 77 4.79 -1.14 12.83
N ASN A 78 5.40 -0.08 12.32
CA ASN A 78 6.83 0.17 12.50
C ASN A 78 7.18 0.38 13.99
N ALA A 79 6.33 1.10 14.74
CA ALA A 79 6.50 1.24 16.19
C ALA A 79 6.42 -0.12 16.92
N SER A 80 5.57 -1.03 16.45
CA SER A 80 5.46 -2.37 17.03
C SER A 80 6.68 -3.25 16.76
N THR A 81 7.30 -3.13 15.58
CA THR A 81 8.48 -3.91 15.20
C THR A 81 9.74 -3.45 15.92
N ASP A 82 9.89 -2.14 16.15
CA ASP A 82 11.02 -1.57 16.87
C ASP A 82 11.03 -2.02 18.35
N MET A 83 9.86 -2.18 18.96
CA MET A 83 9.74 -2.71 20.32
C MET A 83 10.12 -4.20 20.40
N THR A 84 9.81 -5.01 19.38
CA THR A 84 10.19 -6.42 19.37
C THR A 84 11.69 -6.65 19.16
N ASP A 85 12.37 -5.79 18.40
CA ASP A 85 13.83 -5.88 18.18
C ASP A 85 14.65 -5.49 19.44
N SER A 86 14.08 -4.64 20.30
CA SER A 86 14.71 -4.23 21.57
C SER A 86 14.71 -5.29 22.69
N SER A 87 14.30 -6.53 22.39
CA SER A 87 14.12 -7.61 23.38
C SER A 87 14.94 -8.88 23.15
N GLN A 88 15.97 -8.85 22.30
CA GLN A 88 16.95 -9.95 22.24
C GLN A 88 18.17 -9.68 23.17
N PRO A 89 18.63 -10.67 23.95
CA PRO A 89 19.79 -10.55 24.84
C PRO A 89 21.12 -10.43 24.08
#